data_AF-A0A9P6M7I7-F1
#
_entry.id   AF-A0A9P6M7I7-F1
#
_cell.length_a   1.000
_cell.length_b   1.000
_cell.length_c   1.000
_cell.angle_alpha   90.00
_cell.angle_beta   90.00
_cell.angle_gamma   90.00
#
_symmetry.space_group_name_H-M   'P 1'
#
loop_
_entity.id
_entity.type
_entity.pdbx_description
1 polymer ?
#
loop_
_entity_poly.entity_id
_entity_poly.type
_entity_poly.pdbx_seq_one_letter_code
_entity_poly.pdbx_strand_id
1 'polypeptide(L)'
;MEIQLTDFENAAFAIFIVLVTRAVLSFNTNFYIPISKVDENMKVAHHRNAVLEQKFHFRKQIFPQSRPGTPSGSPKVSSATLPETTSTTAAAGGVDRSDEYELMTINEIINGNPEKGYPGLLGLVNNYLNTLNIDIETRCEISKYLELIKKRANGTLMTAASWIRQFVQTHPEYKQDSVVSERINYDLVKMVEKINKGEVQVPELL
;
A
#
# COMPACT_ATOMS: atom_id res chain seq x y z
N MET A 1 -11.83 -2.68 -2.21
CA MET A 1 -11.47 -1.99 -0.95
C MET A 1 -12.69 -2.03 -0.05
N GLU A 2 -12.52 -2.29 1.24
CA GLU A 2 -13.62 -2.14 2.18
C GLU A 2 -13.99 -0.66 2.32
N ILE A 3 -15.29 -0.37 2.39
CA ILE A 3 -15.79 0.99 2.60
C ILE A 3 -15.42 1.46 4.02
N GLN A 4 -14.95 2.69 4.13
CA GLN A 4 -14.59 3.32 5.39
C GLN A 4 -15.74 4.19 5.92
N LEU A 5 -15.64 4.61 7.19
CA LEU A 5 -16.72 5.30 7.90
C LEU A 5 -16.97 6.72 7.37
N THR A 6 -15.90 7.40 6.93
CA THR A 6 -15.97 8.78 6.43
C THR A 6 -15.63 8.90 4.95
N ASP A 7 -16.21 9.90 4.30
CA ASP A 7 -15.92 10.22 2.91
C ASP A 7 -14.45 10.62 2.69
N PHE A 8 -13.81 11.24 3.69
CA PHE A 8 -12.40 11.57 3.67
C PHE A 8 -11.51 10.33 3.54
N GLU A 9 -11.74 9.29 4.34
CA GLU A 9 -10.99 8.03 4.26
C GLU A 9 -11.21 7.35 2.91
N ASN A 10 -12.46 7.31 2.44
CA ASN A 10 -12.82 6.72 1.16
C ASN A 10 -12.13 7.45 0.00
N ALA A 11 -12.11 8.78 0.03
CA ALA A 11 -11.39 9.62 -0.93
C ALA A 11 -9.87 9.36 -0.87
N ALA A 12 -9.30 9.24 0.34
CA ALA A 12 -7.88 8.98 0.51
C ALA A 12 -7.44 7.67 -0.16
N PHE A 13 -8.18 6.58 0.07
CA PHE A 13 -7.89 5.29 -0.54
C PHE A 13 -8.10 5.29 -2.06
N ALA A 14 -9.15 5.97 -2.56
CA ALA A 14 -9.41 6.10 -3.99
C ALA A 14 -8.27 6.88 -4.70
N ILE A 15 -7.90 8.04 -4.16
CA ILE A 15 -6.81 8.88 -4.67
C ILE A 15 -5.49 8.08 -4.64
N PHE A 16 -5.21 7.37 -3.55
CA PHE A 16 -4.00 6.57 -3.44
C PHE A 16 -3.90 5.48 -4.52
N ILE A 17 -4.97 4.72 -4.80
CA ILE A 17 -4.94 3.73 -5.87
C ILE A 17 -4.70 4.39 -7.24
N VAL A 18 -5.33 5.53 -7.51
CA VAL A 18 -5.10 6.27 -8.77
C VAL A 18 -3.65 6.73 -8.87
N LEU A 19 -3.06 7.22 -7.78
CA LEU A 19 -1.67 7.66 -7.78
C LEU A 19 -0.69 6.48 -7.90
N VAL A 20 -0.93 5.37 -7.21
CA VAL A 20 -0.10 4.16 -7.31
C VAL A 20 -0.15 3.61 -8.73
N THR A 21 -1.34 3.47 -9.33
CA THR A 21 -1.46 2.97 -10.71
C THR A 21 -0.75 3.86 -11.71
N ARG A 22 -0.84 5.19 -11.58
CA ARG A 22 -0.08 6.12 -12.41
C ARG A 22 1.43 6.06 -12.18
N ALA A 23 1.88 5.90 -10.94
CA ALA A 23 3.29 5.74 -10.61
C ALA A 23 3.87 4.44 -11.19
N VAL A 24 3.12 3.33 -11.09
CA VAL A 24 3.47 2.02 -11.67
C VAL A 24 3.70 2.13 -13.18
N LEU A 25 2.77 2.80 -13.88
CA LEU A 25 2.86 3.00 -15.33
C LEU A 25 4.02 3.94 -15.70
N SER A 26 4.24 5.00 -14.92
CA SER A 26 5.26 6.02 -15.22
C SER A 26 6.69 5.51 -15.03
N PHE A 27 6.91 4.65 -14.04
CA PHE A 27 8.23 4.10 -13.72
C PHE A 27 8.48 2.70 -14.30
N ASN A 28 7.50 2.13 -15.03
CA ASN A 28 7.55 0.80 -15.60
C ASN A 28 8.01 -0.26 -14.56
N THR A 29 7.44 -0.19 -13.37
CA THR A 29 7.80 -1.07 -12.25
C THR A 29 7.26 -2.48 -12.46
N ASN A 30 8.03 -3.48 -12.05
CA ASN A 30 7.61 -4.88 -12.05
C ASN A 30 7.11 -5.28 -10.66
N PHE A 31 5.83 -5.66 -10.55
CA PHE A 31 5.21 -6.20 -9.34
C PHE A 31 4.77 -7.67 -9.47
N TYR A 32 5.21 -8.36 -10.53
CA TYR A 32 4.82 -9.74 -10.76
C TYR A 32 5.34 -10.65 -9.64
N ILE A 33 4.42 -11.43 -9.07
CA ILE A 33 4.66 -12.53 -8.14
C ILE A 33 3.79 -13.73 -8.54
N PRO A 34 4.17 -14.98 -8.20
CA PRO A 34 3.35 -16.15 -8.50
C PRO A 34 1.94 -16.05 -7.90
N ILE A 35 0.91 -16.48 -8.64
CA ILE A 35 -0.48 -16.41 -8.18
C ILE A 35 -0.70 -17.18 -6.85
N SER A 36 0.03 -18.29 -6.65
CA SER A 36 -0.01 -19.04 -5.39
C SER A 36 0.40 -18.20 -4.18
N LYS A 37 1.34 -17.25 -4.34
CA LYS A 37 1.74 -16.31 -3.28
C LYS A 37 0.72 -15.20 -3.05
N VAL A 38 0.01 -14.80 -4.09
CA VAL A 38 -1.15 -13.91 -3.96
C VAL A 38 -2.26 -14.61 -3.17
N ASP A 39 -2.53 -15.88 -3.44
CA ASP A 39 -3.55 -16.65 -2.72
C ASP A 39 -3.19 -16.84 -1.24
N GLU A 40 -1.92 -17.10 -0.94
CA GLU A 40 -1.40 -17.13 0.44
C GLU A 40 -1.61 -15.76 1.13
N ASN A 41 -1.25 -14.67 0.46
CA ASN A 41 -1.49 -13.31 0.97
C ASN A 41 -2.97 -13.03 1.25
N MET A 42 -3.86 -13.49 0.37
CA MET A 42 -5.31 -13.31 0.56
C MET A 42 -5.80 -14.05 1.80
N LYS A 43 -5.30 -15.25 2.09
CA LYS A 43 -5.65 -15.97 3.34
C LYS A 43 -5.16 -15.20 4.57
N VAL A 44 -3.90 -14.74 4.53
CA VAL A 44 -3.29 -13.99 5.63
C VAL A 44 -4.00 -12.66 5.89
N ALA A 45 -4.49 -11.99 4.85
CA ALA A 45 -5.19 -10.71 4.94
C ALA A 45 -6.48 -10.77 5.78
N HIS A 46 -7.10 -11.94 5.92
CA HIS A 46 -8.33 -12.11 6.71
C HIS A 46 -8.07 -12.28 8.20
N HIS A 47 -6.83 -12.50 8.64
CA HIS A 47 -6.54 -12.61 10.07
C HIS A 47 -6.81 -11.29 10.79
N ARG A 48 -7.28 -11.41 12.05
CA ARG A 48 -7.47 -10.24 12.91
C ARG A 48 -6.14 -9.50 13.05
N ASN A 49 -6.18 -8.19 12.88
CA ASN A 49 -5.01 -7.31 12.99
C ASN A 49 -3.90 -7.60 11.97
N ALA A 50 -4.24 -8.18 10.81
CA ALA A 50 -3.27 -8.55 9.78
C ALA A 50 -2.40 -7.37 9.28
N VAL A 51 -2.93 -6.14 9.33
CA VAL A 51 -2.20 -4.94 8.93
C VAL A 51 -0.94 -4.73 9.76
N LEU A 52 -0.96 -5.06 11.06
CA LEU A 52 0.14 -4.78 11.99
C LEU A 52 0.98 -6.02 12.30
N GLU A 53 0.36 -7.19 12.37
CA GLU A 53 1.02 -8.40 12.87
C GLU A 53 1.52 -9.33 11.77
N GLN A 54 0.89 -9.29 10.59
CA GLN A 54 1.16 -10.28 9.55
C GLN A 54 2.13 -9.74 8.50
N LYS A 55 2.72 -10.68 7.76
CA LYS A 55 3.62 -10.39 6.65
C LYS A 55 3.05 -10.97 5.36
N PHE A 56 3.34 -10.30 4.27
CA PHE A 56 2.82 -10.58 2.95
C PHE A 56 3.98 -10.80 1.98
N HIS A 57 3.83 -11.77 1.10
CA HIS A 57 4.75 -11.98 -0.02
C HIS A 57 4.73 -10.77 -0.93
N PHE A 58 5.87 -10.12 -1.06
CA PHE A 58 6.03 -8.91 -1.85
C PHE A 58 7.39 -8.90 -2.55
N ARG A 59 7.46 -8.27 -3.73
CA ARG A 59 8.68 -8.27 -4.56
C ARG A 59 9.76 -7.37 -3.94
N LYS A 60 10.99 -7.89 -3.80
CA LYS A 60 12.13 -7.14 -3.24
C LYS A 60 12.54 -5.97 -4.13
N GLN A 61 12.67 -6.23 -5.43
CA GLN A 61 13.16 -5.28 -6.44
C GLN A 61 12.06 -4.98 -7.45
N ILE A 62 11.51 -3.78 -7.36
CA ILE A 62 10.39 -3.31 -8.19
C ILE A 62 10.85 -2.54 -9.42
N PHE A 63 12.08 -2.05 -9.43
CA PHE A 63 12.67 -1.39 -10.59
C PHE A 63 13.33 -2.42 -11.52
N PRO A 64 13.29 -2.21 -12.85
CA PRO A 64 14.03 -3.06 -13.77
C PRO A 64 15.51 -3.06 -13.40
N GLN A 65 16.08 -4.24 -13.14
CA GLN A 65 17.52 -4.34 -13.00
C GLN A 65 18.16 -3.98 -14.34
N SER A 66 18.99 -2.93 -14.35
CA SER A 66 19.90 -2.70 -15.47
C SER A 66 20.79 -3.94 -15.55
N ARG A 67 20.74 -4.66 -16.68
CA ARG A 67 21.53 -5.89 -16.86
C ARG A 67 22.99 -5.58 -16.48
N PRO A 68 23.63 -6.32 -15.55
CA PRO A 68 25.05 -6.13 -15.29
C PRO A 68 25.83 -6.67 -16.49
N GLY A 69 26.14 -5.80 -17.44
CA GLY A 69 26.75 -6.18 -18.71
C GLY A 69 27.26 -5.05 -19.59
N THR A 70 27.40 -3.82 -19.08
CA THR A 70 28.10 -2.74 -19.80
C THR A 70 29.12 -2.11 -18.87
N PRO A 71 30.43 -2.34 -19.06
CA PRO A 71 31.44 -1.58 -18.36
C PRO A 71 31.35 -0.12 -18.82
N SER A 72 31.32 0.78 -17.84
CA SER A 72 31.39 2.22 -18.01
C SER A 72 32.64 2.60 -18.82
N GLY A 73 32.45 2.91 -20.09
CA GLY A 73 33.38 3.70 -20.91
C GLY A 73 32.71 5.03 -21.26
N SER A 74 33.38 6.13 -20.92
CA SER A 74 33.01 7.51 -21.25
C SER A 74 32.92 7.76 -22.78
N PRO A 75 32.35 8.92 -23.21
CA PRO A 75 31.42 8.97 -24.34
C PRO A 75 32.12 9.02 -25.70
N LYS A 76 31.53 8.34 -26.69
CA LYS A 76 31.81 8.62 -28.11
C LYS A 76 30.52 8.81 -28.91
N VAL A 77 30.49 9.99 -29.51
CA VAL A 77 29.63 10.46 -30.59
C VAL A 77 29.58 9.44 -31.72
N SER A 78 28.39 9.21 -32.31
CA SER A 78 28.08 9.27 -33.75
C SER A 78 26.95 8.32 -34.16
N SER A 79 25.91 8.91 -34.76
CA SER A 79 25.16 8.45 -35.94
C SER A 79 24.51 7.05 -35.98
N ALA A 80 23.17 7.12 -36.06
CA ALA A 80 22.29 6.48 -37.04
C ALA A 80 21.99 4.96 -36.98
N THR A 81 20.68 4.70 -36.91
CA THR A 81 19.86 3.68 -37.61
C THR A 81 19.12 2.70 -36.68
N LEU A 82 17.79 2.69 -36.80
CA LEU A 82 16.84 1.65 -36.35
C LEU A 82 16.43 0.81 -37.59
N PRO A 83 15.72 -0.32 -37.45
CA PRO A 83 15.86 -1.43 -36.51
C PRO A 83 15.86 -2.79 -37.25
N GLU A 84 16.41 -3.87 -36.67
CA GLU A 84 16.12 -5.22 -37.17
C GLU A 84 15.82 -6.22 -36.05
N THR A 85 14.64 -6.82 -36.22
CA THR A 85 14.09 -8.01 -35.59
C THR A 85 15.04 -9.20 -35.70
N THR A 86 15.32 -9.88 -34.58
CA THR A 86 15.53 -11.34 -34.61
C THR A 86 15.22 -11.95 -33.25
N SER A 87 14.28 -12.89 -33.30
CA SER A 87 13.91 -13.84 -32.29
C SER A 87 15.04 -14.81 -31.94
N THR A 88 14.93 -15.41 -30.74
CA THR A 88 15.67 -16.56 -30.18
C THR A 88 17.15 -16.30 -29.85
N THR A 89 17.60 -16.53 -28.62
CA THR A 89 17.78 -17.88 -28.05
C THR A 89 17.70 -17.92 -26.52
N ALA A 90 17.21 -19.06 -26.03
CA ALA A 90 17.24 -19.48 -24.64
C ALA A 90 18.69 -19.71 -24.16
N ALA A 91 19.04 -19.16 -23.01
CA ALA A 91 20.21 -19.58 -22.24
C ALA A 91 19.81 -19.75 -20.77
N ALA A 92 20.02 -20.97 -20.29
CA ALA A 92 19.72 -21.44 -18.96
C ALA A 92 20.58 -20.71 -17.91
N GLY A 93 19.92 -19.95 -17.06
CA GLY A 93 20.38 -19.61 -15.73
C GLY A 93 19.21 -19.86 -14.79
N GLY A 94 19.22 -20.99 -14.09
CA GLY A 94 18.28 -21.25 -13.01
C GLY A 94 18.59 -20.30 -11.85
N VAL A 95 18.20 -19.03 -12.00
CA VAL A 95 18.11 -18.13 -10.86
C VAL A 95 17.00 -18.68 -9.99
N ASP A 96 17.34 -19.03 -8.76
CA ASP A 96 16.37 -19.44 -7.77
C ASP A 96 15.29 -18.36 -7.66
N ARG A 97 14.10 -18.64 -8.21
CA ARG A 97 12.96 -17.70 -8.22
C ARG A 97 12.52 -17.32 -6.81
N SER A 98 12.96 -18.07 -5.79
CA SER A 98 12.78 -17.80 -4.37
C SER A 98 13.35 -16.46 -3.93
N ASP A 99 14.33 -15.91 -4.66
CA ASP A 99 15.04 -14.70 -4.25
C ASP A 99 14.39 -13.38 -4.69
N GLU A 100 13.36 -13.42 -5.55
CA GLU A 100 12.73 -12.21 -6.10
C GLU A 100 11.69 -11.57 -5.16
N TYR A 101 11.13 -12.33 -4.22
CA TYR A 101 10.10 -11.89 -3.29
C TYR A 101 10.42 -12.29 -1.85
N GLU A 102 9.93 -11.52 -0.89
CA GLU A 102 10.10 -11.77 0.53
C GLU A 102 8.82 -11.46 1.32
N LEU A 103 8.81 -11.84 2.59
CA LEU A 103 7.74 -11.48 3.51
C LEU A 103 7.98 -10.07 4.07
N MET A 104 7.08 -9.14 3.75
CA MET A 104 7.10 -7.76 4.22
C MET A 104 5.84 -7.44 5.02
N THR A 105 5.95 -6.62 6.06
CA THR A 105 4.79 -6.04 6.76
C THR A 105 4.08 -5.01 5.87
N ILE A 106 2.81 -4.69 6.16
CA ILE A 106 2.12 -3.60 5.45
C ILE A 106 2.85 -2.27 5.61
N ASN A 107 3.44 -2.02 6.79
CA ASN A 107 4.28 -0.86 7.02
C ASN A 107 5.44 -0.78 6.02
N GLU A 108 6.18 -1.86 5.83
CA GLU A 108 7.30 -1.90 4.87
C GLU A 108 6.83 -1.76 3.42
N ILE A 109 5.69 -2.38 3.06
CA ILE A 109 5.13 -2.28 1.71
C ILE A 109 4.68 -0.85 1.38
N ILE A 110 4.01 -0.19 2.33
CA ILE A 110 3.43 1.15 2.13
C ILE A 110 4.49 2.24 2.32
N ASN A 111 5.15 2.25 3.48
CA ASN A 111 6.07 3.31 3.89
C ASN A 111 7.51 3.08 3.41
N GLY A 112 7.82 1.87 2.97
CA GLY A 112 9.17 1.48 2.58
C GLY A 112 9.98 0.93 3.75
N ASN A 113 11.17 0.44 3.43
CA ASN A 113 12.18 0.04 4.39
C ASN A 113 13.52 0.65 3.97
N PRO A 114 13.98 1.73 4.63
CA PRO A 114 15.24 2.40 4.30
C PRO A 114 16.47 1.49 4.42
N GLU A 115 16.48 0.57 5.39
CA GLU A 115 17.59 -0.37 5.61
C GLU A 115 17.76 -1.34 4.45
N LYS A 116 16.64 -1.72 3.82
CA LYS A 116 16.60 -2.58 2.64
C LYS A 116 16.68 -1.80 1.32
N GLY A 117 16.74 -0.47 1.37
CA GLY A 117 16.66 0.38 0.19
C GLY A 117 15.32 0.28 -0.56
N TYR A 118 14.27 -0.21 0.09
CA TYR A 118 12.95 -0.37 -0.52
C TYR A 118 12.14 0.92 -0.34
N PRO A 119 11.73 1.62 -1.42
CA PRO A 119 11.10 2.94 -1.31
C PRO A 119 9.66 2.89 -0.77
N GLY A 120 8.99 1.74 -0.83
CA GLY A 120 7.56 1.63 -0.53
C GLY A 120 6.66 2.21 -1.62
N LEU A 121 5.37 1.88 -1.53
CA LEU A 121 4.35 2.43 -2.42
C LEU A 121 4.20 3.95 -2.27
N LEU A 122 4.32 4.48 -1.05
CA LEU A 122 4.31 5.92 -0.83
C LEU A 122 5.57 6.61 -1.36
N GLY A 123 6.73 5.97 -1.31
CA GLY A 123 7.94 6.49 -1.95
C GLY A 123 7.77 6.61 -3.46
N LEU A 124 7.19 5.59 -4.10
CA LEU A 124 6.86 5.63 -5.54
C LEU A 124 5.86 6.74 -5.86
N VAL A 125 4.78 6.86 -5.09
CA VAL A 125 3.78 7.91 -5.29
C VAL A 125 4.39 9.29 -5.12
N ASN A 126 5.23 9.51 -4.11
CA ASN A 126 5.89 10.79 -3.90
C ASN A 126 6.87 11.13 -5.01
N ASN A 127 7.63 10.15 -5.51
CA ASN A 127 8.50 10.36 -6.67
C ASN A 127 7.68 10.71 -7.92
N TYR A 128 6.54 10.05 -8.14
CA TYR A 128 5.65 10.38 -9.25
C TYR A 128 5.07 11.79 -9.12
N LEU A 129 4.60 12.18 -7.93
CA LEU A 129 4.10 13.53 -7.70
C LEU A 129 5.17 14.61 -7.90
N ASN A 130 6.44 14.30 -7.64
CA ASN A 130 7.55 15.23 -7.86
C ASN A 130 7.93 15.39 -9.35
N THR A 131 7.55 14.45 -10.23
CA THR A 131 7.74 14.64 -11.68
C THR A 131 6.62 15.46 -12.32
N LEU A 132 5.50 15.64 -11.61
CA LEU A 132 4.38 16.46 -12.03
C LEU A 132 4.55 17.90 -11.55
N ASN A 133 4.20 18.86 -12.40
CA ASN A 133 4.16 20.27 -12.03
C ASN A 133 2.83 20.58 -11.32
N ILE A 134 2.73 20.19 -10.04
CA ILE A 134 1.55 20.38 -9.18
C ILE A 134 1.79 21.61 -8.30
N ASP A 135 0.74 22.42 -8.11
CA ASP A 135 0.79 23.55 -7.19
C ASP A 135 0.91 23.08 -5.72
N ILE A 136 1.39 23.99 -4.87
CA ILE A 136 1.69 23.69 -3.47
C ILE A 136 0.40 23.33 -2.69
N GLU A 137 -0.71 23.99 -2.99
CA GLU A 137 -1.98 23.79 -2.29
C GLU A 137 -2.52 22.38 -2.54
N THR A 138 -2.63 21.97 -3.80
CA THR A 138 -3.00 20.61 -4.19
C THR A 138 -2.04 19.57 -3.61
N ARG A 139 -0.73 19.85 -3.58
CA ARG A 139 0.27 18.95 -2.98
C ARG A 139 0.04 18.78 -1.48
N CYS A 140 -0.29 19.85 -0.77
CA CYS A 140 -0.64 19.80 0.65
C CYS A 140 -1.92 18.99 0.89
N GLU A 141 -2.95 19.14 0.07
CA GLU A 141 -4.19 18.34 0.18
C GLU A 141 -3.94 16.84 -0.04
N ILE A 142 -3.23 16.49 -1.12
CA ILE A 142 -2.85 15.10 -1.39
C ILE A 142 -2.03 14.54 -0.23
N SER A 143 -1.15 15.35 0.36
CA SER A 143 -0.32 14.92 1.48
C SER A 143 -1.15 14.51 2.71
N LYS A 144 -2.28 15.18 2.98
CA LYS A 144 -3.21 14.80 4.07
C LYS A 144 -3.80 13.40 3.83
N TYR A 145 -4.21 13.10 2.59
CA TYR A 145 -4.72 11.78 2.23
C TYR A 145 -3.65 10.68 2.34
N LEU A 146 -2.43 10.97 1.88
CA LEU A 146 -1.31 10.02 1.98
C LEU A 146 -0.86 9.80 3.43
N GLU A 147 -0.98 10.81 4.29
CA GLU A 147 -0.64 10.71 5.71
C GLU A 147 -1.56 9.74 6.46
N LEU A 148 -2.86 9.73 6.15
CA LEU A 148 -3.80 8.74 6.69
C LEU A 148 -3.32 7.31 6.41
N ILE A 149 -2.93 7.04 5.17
CA ILE A 149 -2.50 5.70 4.72
C ILE A 149 -1.18 5.31 5.37
N LYS A 150 -0.23 6.27 5.46
CA LYS A 150 1.03 6.10 6.17
C LYS A 150 0.81 5.69 7.63
N LYS A 151 -0.06 6.42 8.34
CA LYS A 151 -0.34 6.22 9.77
C LYS A 151 -1.13 4.94 10.04
N ARG A 152 -1.99 4.50 9.11
CA ARG A 152 -2.67 3.20 9.21
C ARG A 152 -1.70 2.04 8.99
N ALA A 153 -0.81 2.17 8.03
CA ALA A 153 0.17 1.13 7.72
C ALA A 153 1.19 0.91 8.85
N ASN A 154 1.58 1.97 9.57
CA ASN A 154 2.52 1.87 10.70
C ASN A 154 1.85 1.65 12.07
N GLY A 155 0.52 1.61 12.13
CA GLY A 155 -0.25 1.41 13.36
C GLY A 155 -0.42 2.62 14.26
N THR A 156 -0.03 3.83 13.82
CA THR A 156 -0.32 5.07 14.56
C THR A 156 -1.83 5.37 14.57
N LEU A 157 -2.52 5.06 13.48
CA LEU A 157 -3.97 5.13 13.37
C LEU A 157 -4.57 3.73 13.28
N MET A 158 -5.72 3.57 13.91
CA MET A 158 -6.48 2.33 13.88
C MET A 158 -7.15 2.10 12.52
N THR A 159 -7.36 0.84 12.18
CA THR A 159 -8.30 0.48 11.12
C THR A 159 -9.73 0.61 11.63
N ALA A 160 -10.69 0.86 10.73
CA ALA A 160 -12.12 0.85 11.08
C ALA A 160 -12.52 -0.47 11.78
N ALA A 161 -12.00 -1.61 11.32
CA ALA A 161 -12.26 -2.90 11.92
C ALA A 161 -11.67 -3.03 13.35
N SER A 162 -10.49 -2.47 13.62
CA SER A 162 -9.92 -2.43 14.97
C SER A 162 -10.74 -1.53 15.88
N TRP A 163 -11.16 -0.36 15.39
CA TRP A 163 -11.99 0.57 16.14
C TRP A 163 -13.37 -0.03 16.48
N ILE A 164 -14.06 -0.65 15.52
CA ILE A 164 -15.35 -1.33 15.76
C ILE A 164 -15.21 -2.40 16.85
N ARG A 165 -14.14 -3.21 16.80
CA ARG A 165 -13.89 -4.24 17.83
C ARG A 165 -13.65 -3.62 19.20
N GLN A 166 -12.86 -2.56 19.28
CA GLN A 166 -12.61 -1.85 20.54
C GLN A 166 -13.91 -1.24 21.07
N PHE A 167 -14.72 -0.61 20.22
CA PHE A 167 -16.02 -0.04 20.59
C PHE A 167 -16.95 -1.10 21.21
N VAL A 168 -17.07 -2.27 20.57
CA VAL A 168 -17.88 -3.38 21.09
C VAL A 168 -17.31 -3.91 22.40
N GLN A 169 -15.99 -4.10 22.48
CA GLN A 169 -15.32 -4.66 23.66
C GLN A 169 -15.43 -3.77 24.91
N THR A 170 -15.46 -2.45 24.73
CA THR A 170 -15.57 -1.48 25.83
C THR A 170 -17.02 -1.10 26.15
N HIS A 171 -18.00 -1.62 25.40
CA HIS A 171 -19.40 -1.29 25.60
C HIS A 171 -19.91 -1.84 26.94
N PRO A 172 -20.64 -1.05 27.77
CA PRO A 172 -21.09 -1.48 29.10
C PRO A 172 -21.95 -2.75 29.11
N GLU A 173 -22.72 -2.97 28.05
CA GLU A 173 -23.58 -4.17 27.91
C GLU A 173 -22.86 -5.40 27.33
N TYR A 174 -21.60 -5.27 26.91
CA TYR A 174 -20.88 -6.38 26.32
C TYR A 174 -20.40 -7.37 27.40
N LYS A 175 -20.81 -8.63 27.25
CA LYS A 175 -20.58 -9.68 28.26
C LYS A 175 -19.35 -10.55 27.97
N GLN A 176 -18.48 -10.11 27.05
CA GLN A 176 -17.32 -10.89 26.58
C GLN A 176 -17.68 -12.26 26.00
N ASP A 177 -18.92 -12.41 25.53
CA ASP A 177 -19.49 -13.64 24.98
C ASP A 177 -19.41 -13.69 23.43
N SER A 178 -18.74 -12.72 22.82
CA SER A 178 -18.69 -12.53 21.36
C SER A 178 -20.05 -12.29 20.70
N VAL A 179 -21.07 -11.88 21.48
CA VAL A 179 -22.39 -11.52 20.99
C VAL A 179 -22.54 -10.00 20.95
N VAL A 180 -22.99 -9.48 19.80
CA VAL A 180 -23.35 -8.06 19.65
C VAL A 180 -24.85 -7.94 19.81
N SER A 181 -25.31 -7.39 20.94
CA SER A 181 -26.73 -7.14 21.18
C SER A 181 -27.28 -6.03 20.28
N GLU A 182 -28.61 -5.98 20.14
CA GLU A 182 -29.28 -4.91 19.37
C GLU A 182 -28.92 -3.51 19.90
N ARG A 183 -28.77 -3.36 21.22
CA ARG A 183 -28.38 -2.10 21.85
C ARG A 183 -26.95 -1.70 21.47
N ILE A 184 -25.99 -2.62 21.55
CA ILE A 184 -24.58 -2.38 21.15
C ILE A 184 -24.55 -1.97 19.67
N ASN A 185 -25.30 -2.68 18.83
CA ASN A 185 -25.37 -2.38 17.39
C ASN A 185 -25.98 -1.00 17.13
N TYR A 186 -27.06 -0.63 17.81
CA TYR A 186 -27.67 0.69 17.70
C TYR A 186 -26.69 1.79 18.08
N ASP A 187 -25.99 1.65 19.21
CA ASP A 187 -25.01 2.63 19.68
C ASP A 187 -23.81 2.73 18.74
N LEU A 188 -23.35 1.60 18.18
CA LEU A 188 -22.30 1.59 17.16
C LEU A 188 -22.71 2.38 15.92
N VAL A 189 -23.88 2.08 15.34
CA VAL A 189 -24.36 2.76 14.13
C VAL A 189 -24.59 4.26 14.40
N LYS A 190 -25.12 4.61 15.58
CA LYS A 190 -25.27 6.01 15.98
C LYS A 190 -23.94 6.73 16.15
N MET A 191 -22.92 6.05 16.69
CA MET A 191 -21.58 6.62 16.78
C MET A 191 -20.97 6.84 15.40
N VAL A 192 -21.11 5.87 14.48
CA VAL A 192 -20.66 6.00 13.09
C VAL A 192 -21.35 7.17 12.38
N GLU A 193 -22.65 7.35 12.57
CA GLU A 193 -23.40 8.49 12.03
C GLU A 193 -22.82 9.83 12.51
N LYS A 194 -22.53 9.94 13.82
CA LYS A 194 -21.92 11.15 14.41
C LYS A 194 -20.51 11.43 13.90
N ILE A 195 -19.69 10.39 13.73
CA ILE A 195 -18.34 10.51 13.17
C ILE A 195 -18.42 11.03 11.73
N ASN A 196 -19.32 10.47 10.92
CA ASN A 196 -19.49 10.88 9.52
C ASN A 196 -19.93 12.36 9.41
N LYS A 197 -20.84 12.81 10.29
CA LYS A 197 -21.26 14.23 10.35
C LYS A 197 -20.22 15.18 10.95
N GLY A 198 -19.11 14.66 11.48
CA GLY A 198 -18.08 15.47 12.16
C GLY A 198 -18.50 15.98 13.54
N GLU A 199 -19.56 15.43 14.12
CA GLU A 199 -20.05 15.80 15.47
C GLU A 199 -19.15 15.23 16.58
N VAL A 200 -18.46 14.12 16.29
CA VAL A 200 -17.52 13.47 17.20
C VAL A 200 -16.20 13.26 16.48
N GLN A 201 -15.11 13.77 17.05
CA GLN A 201 -13.77 13.47 16.58
C GLN A 201 -13.20 12.26 17.29
N VAL A 202 -12.66 11.32 16.52
CA VAL A 202 -11.97 10.13 17.02
C VAL A 202 -10.53 10.21 16.54
N PRO A 203 -9.61 10.76 17.35
CA PRO A 203 -8.19 10.94 16.97
C PRO A 203 -7.48 9.62 16.64
N GLU A 204 -8.01 8.50 17.12
CA GLU A 204 -7.49 7.16 16.85
C GLU A 204 -7.79 6.71 15.39
N LEU A 205 -8.75 7.34 14.72
CA LEU A 205 -9.25 6.99 13.38
C LEU A 205 -8.78 7.97 12.28
N LEU A 206 -8.63 9.26 12.63
CA LEU A 206 -8.37 10.40 11.72
C LEU A 206 -7.30 11.35 12.27
#